data_AF-A0A8J2NHD7-F1
#
_entry.id   AF-A0A8J2NHD7-F1
#
_cell.length_a   1.000
_cell.length_b   1.000
_cell.length_c   1.000
_cell.angle_alpha   90.00
_cell.angle_beta   90.00
_cell.angle_gamma   90.00
#
_symmetry.space_group_name_H-M   'P 1'
#
loop_
_entity.id
_entity.type
_entity.pdbx_description
1 polymer ?
#
loop_
_entity_poly.entity_id
_entity_poly.type
_entity_poly.pdbx_seq_one_letter_code
_entity_poly.pdbx_strand_id
1 'polypeptide(L)'
;MEVKQCNSDDSSPFNTLPSELVRVIAANNMVDSIDEDVVNYVAEDVLFRLKNLILGVLKFMEHRRRKKLHYSGQDNALRVRIME
;
A
#
# COMPACT_ATOMS: atom_id res chain seq x y z
N MET A 1 24.86 -27.35 -3.49
CA MET A 1 23.69 -26.44 -3.59
C MET A 1 23.49 -25.82 -2.23
N GLU A 2 24.12 -24.67 -1.99
CA GLU A 2 23.91 -23.91 -0.76
C GLU A 2 22.68 -23.04 -0.94
N VAL A 3 21.64 -23.34 -0.16
CA VAL A 3 20.46 -22.50 -0.01
C VAL A 3 20.91 -21.24 0.74
N LYS A 4 21.05 -20.13 -0.01
CA LYS A 4 21.22 -18.80 0.58
C LYS A 4 19.98 -18.50 1.41
N GLN A 5 20.16 -18.59 2.73
CA GLN A 5 19.19 -18.13 3.71
C GLN A 5 19.16 -16.60 3.61
N CYS A 6 18.10 -16.05 3.01
CA CYS A 6 17.86 -14.62 3.06
C CYS A 6 17.47 -14.27 4.50
N ASN A 7 18.42 -13.75 5.27
CA ASN A 7 18.13 -13.09 6.54
C ASN A 7 17.20 -11.91 6.24
N SER A 8 15.95 -12.02 6.67
CA SER A 8 15.00 -10.92 6.71
C SER A 8 15.33 -10.07 7.94
N ASP A 9 16.35 -9.22 7.82
CA ASP A 9 16.51 -8.06 8.69
C ASP A 9 15.35 -7.11 8.35
N ASP A 10 14.26 -7.26 9.11
CA ASP A 10 12.96 -6.64 8.87
C ASP A 10 12.91 -5.15 9.29
N SER A 11 13.99 -4.41 8.99
CA SER A 11 14.08 -2.96 9.23
C SER A 11 14.16 -2.19 7.92
N SER A 12 13.27 -2.51 6.98
CA SER A 12 13.02 -1.62 5.84
C SER A 12 12.36 -0.34 6.38
N PRO A 13 12.93 0.86 6.17
CA PRO A 13 12.30 2.12 6.57
C PRO A 13 10.99 2.41 5.82
N PHE A 14 10.59 1.54 4.89
CA PHE A 14 9.38 1.63 4.09
C PHE A 14 8.25 0.69 4.57
N ASN A 15 8.39 0.10 5.76
CA ASN A 15 7.38 -0.80 6.33
C ASN A 15 6.30 -0.10 7.17
N THR A 16 6.34 1.23 7.30
CA THR A 16 5.37 2.02 8.06
C THR A 16 4.98 3.28 7.32
N LEU A 17 3.69 3.60 7.32
CA LEU A 17 3.18 4.86 6.79
C LEU A 17 3.31 5.93 7.89
N PRO A 18 3.77 7.16 7.59
CA PRO A 18 3.93 8.18 8.63
C PRO A 18 2.60 8.49 9.30
N SER A 19 2.55 8.39 10.64
CA SER A 19 1.35 8.71 11.43
C SER A 19 0.85 10.14 11.20
N GLU A 20 1.79 11.07 10.95
CA GLU A 20 1.48 12.45 10.60
C GLU A 20 0.61 12.57 9.34
N LEU A 21 0.80 11.69 8.35
CA LEU A 21 -0.03 11.68 7.15
C LEU A 21 -1.50 11.40 7.49
N VAL A 22 -1.75 10.45 8.39
CA VAL A 22 -3.11 10.09 8.84
C VAL A 22 -3.74 11.26 9.59
N ARG A 23 -2.97 11.95 10.45
CA ARG A 23 -3.45 13.13 11.19
C ARG A 23 -3.81 14.29 10.29
N VAL A 24 -2.97 14.59 9.29
CA VAL A 24 -3.25 15.64 8.30
C VAL A 24 -4.52 15.33 7.51
N ILE A 25 -4.69 14.07 7.08
CA ILE A 25 -5.92 13.66 6.38
C ILE A 25 -7.14 13.78 7.30
N ALA A 26 -7.03 13.37 8.56
CA ALA A 26 -8.10 13.49 9.55
C ALA A 26 -8.51 14.96 9.76
N ALA A 27 -7.55 15.85 9.98
CA ALA A 27 -7.80 17.28 10.15
C ALA A 27 -8.47 17.91 8.91
N ASN A 28 -8.05 17.51 7.70
CA ASN A 28 -8.67 17.96 6.44
C ASN A 28 -10.13 17.49 6.28
N ASN A 29 -10.56 16.50 7.06
CA ASN A 29 -11.93 15.99 7.09
C ASN A 29 -12.67 16.39 8.38
N MET A 30 -12.26 17.49 9.02
CA MET A 30 -12.89 18.05 10.23
C MET A 30 -12.87 17.10 11.44
N VAL A 31 -11.87 16.20 11.50
CA VAL A 31 -11.58 15.40 12.69
C VAL A 31 -10.45 16.07 13.45
N ASP A 32 -10.82 16.86 14.46
CA ASP A 32 -9.88 17.73 15.20
C ASP A 32 -8.94 16.95 16.13
N SER A 33 -9.35 15.77 16.57
CA SER A 33 -8.52 14.91 17.42
C SER A 33 -8.77 13.44 17.09
N ILE A 34 -7.69 12.66 17.10
CA ILE A 34 -7.70 11.23 16.81
C ILE A 34 -6.68 10.55 17.73
N ASP A 35 -7.10 9.48 18.38
CA ASP A 35 -6.28 8.73 19.32
C ASP A 35 -5.09 8.08 18.61
N GLU A 36 -3.95 7.96 19.30
CA GLU A 36 -2.72 7.38 18.75
C GLU A 36 -2.95 5.94 18.25
N ASP A 37 -3.72 5.15 18.98
CA ASP A 37 -4.04 3.76 18.60
C ASP A 37 -4.82 3.70 17.29
N VAL A 38 -5.75 4.64 17.08
CA VAL A 38 -6.53 4.75 15.84
C VAL A 38 -5.64 5.20 14.69
N VAL A 39 -4.74 6.15 14.92
CA VAL A 39 -3.77 6.62 13.92
C VAL A 39 -2.87 5.48 13.46
N ASN A 40 -2.33 4.70 14.39
CA ASN A 40 -1.47 3.55 14.08
C ASN A 40 -2.24 2.47 13.32
N TYR A 41 -3.45 2.13 13.78
CA TYR A 41 -4.30 1.16 13.10
C TYR A 41 -4.62 1.57 11.66
N VAL A 42 -5.01 2.82 11.43
CA VAL A 42 -5.31 3.32 10.09
C VAL A 42 -4.06 3.35 9.22
N ALA A 43 -2.91 3.77 9.76
CA ALA A 43 -1.64 3.76 9.03
C ALA A 43 -1.26 2.36 8.56
N GLU A 44 -1.42 1.34 9.41
CA GLU A 44 -1.17 -0.06 9.09
C GLU A 44 -2.14 -0.61 8.04
N ASP A 45 -3.45 -0.38 8.19
CA ASP A 45 -4.47 -0.87 7.24
C ASP A 45 -4.28 -0.25 5.86
N VAL A 46 -4.04 1.06 5.79
CA VAL A 46 -3.79 1.76 4.52
C VAL A 46 -2.53 1.22 3.85
N LEU A 47 -1.45 0.99 4.61
CA LEU A 47 -0.22 0.42 4.07
C LEU A 47 -0.43 -1.01 3.55
N PHE A 48 -1.17 -1.83 4.30
CA PHE A 48 -1.50 -3.19 3.90
C PHE A 48 -2.30 -3.20 2.59
N ARG A 49 -3.34 -2.38 2.49
CA ARG A 49 -4.14 -2.23 1.27
C ARG A 49 -3.32 -1.74 0.09
N LEU A 50 -2.43 -0.76 0.31
CA LEU A 50 -1.53 -0.25 -0.73
C LEU A 50 -0.57 -1.32 -1.24
N LYS A 51 0.05 -2.09 -0.34
CA LYS A 51 0.92 -3.23 -0.71
C LYS A 51 0.14 -4.25 -1.55
N ASN A 52 -1.08 -4.60 -1.14
CA ASN A 52 -1.93 -5.53 -1.89
C ASN A 52 -2.34 -4.99 -3.27
N LEU A 53 -2.66 -3.69 -3.37
CA LEU A 53 -2.97 -3.05 -4.64
C LEU A 53 -1.77 -3.13 -5.60
N ILE A 54 -0.57 -2.74 -5.13
CA ILE A 54 0.67 -2.79 -5.91
C ILE A 54 0.96 -4.22 -6.37
N LEU A 55 0.86 -5.21 -5.49
CA LEU A 55 1.06 -6.62 -5.86
C LEU A 55 0.06 -7.10 -6.91
N GLY A 56 -1.22 -6.72 -6.79
CA GLY A 56 -2.25 -7.06 -7.77
C GLY A 56 -1.98 -6.44 -9.14
N VAL A 57 -1.55 -5.18 -9.14
CA VAL A 57 -1.16 -4.44 -10.33
C VAL A 57 0.06 -5.09 -11.01
N LEU A 58 1.09 -5.45 -10.25
CA LEU A 58 2.29 -6.11 -10.78
C LEU A 58 1.95 -7.46 -11.41
N LYS A 59 1.10 -8.27 -10.77
CA LYS A 59 0.60 -9.54 -11.34
C LYS A 59 -0.14 -9.33 -12.67
N PHE A 60 -0.97 -8.29 -12.76
CA PHE A 60 -1.67 -7.97 -14.01
C PHE A 60 -0.70 -7.51 -15.11
N MET A 61 0.30 -6.71 -14.74
CA MET A 61 1.35 -6.26 -15.67
C MET A 61 2.15 -7.43 -16.22
N GLU A 62 2.55 -8.37 -15.35
CA GLU A 62 3.27 -9.59 -15.73
C GLU A 62 2.44 -10.45 -16.69
N HIS A 63 1.17 -10.68 -16.37
CA HIS A 63 0.26 -11.44 -17.24
C HIS A 63 0.07 -10.77 -18.62
N ARG A 64 0.10 -9.44 -18.67
CA ARG A 64 0.02 -8.66 -19.92
C ARG A 64 1.40 -8.44 -20.58
N ARG A 65 2.48 -9.00 -20.04
CA ARG A 65 3.88 -8.82 -20.49
C ARG A 65 4.28 -7.33 -20.63
N ARG A 66 3.72 -6.46 -19.80
CA ARG A 66 4.00 -5.01 -19.82
C ARG A 66 4.98 -4.64 -18.72
N LYS A 67 5.94 -3.76 -19.07
CA LYS A 67 6.94 -3.22 -18.13
C LYS A 67 6.55 -1.88 -17.51
N LYS A 68 5.46 -1.26 -17.97
CA LYS A 68 4.98 0.04 -17.50
C LYS A 68 3.49 -0.02 -17.20
N LEU A 69 3.09 0.57 -16.07
CA LEU A 69 1.69 0.83 -15.75
C LEU A 69 1.11 1.80 -16.77
N HIS A 70 -0.11 1.56 -17.24
CA HIS A 70 -0.72 2.46 -18.22
C HIS A 70 -2.13 2.80 -17.77
N TYR A 71 -2.32 4.06 -17.36
CA TYR A 71 -3.57 4.55 -16.79
C TYR A 71 -4.72 4.67 -17.81
N SER A 72 -4.44 4.54 -19.12
CA SER A 72 -5.53 4.43 -20.11
C SER A 72 -6.40 3.23 -19.75
N GLY A 73 -7.73 3.38 -19.85
CA GLY A 73 -8.76 2.61 -19.13
C GLY A 73 -8.85 1.09 -19.37
N GLN A 74 -7.75 0.43 -19.75
CA GLN A 74 -7.55 -1.01 -19.90
C GLN A 74 -7.02 -1.68 -18.62
N ASP A 75 -6.53 -0.92 -17.63
CA ASP A 75 -6.03 -1.46 -16.36
C ASP A 75 -7.19 -1.75 -15.37
N ASN A 76 -8.01 -2.74 -15.72
CA ASN A 76 -9.12 -3.26 -14.89
C ASN A 76 -8.67 -3.72 -13.48
N ALA A 77 -7.38 -3.99 -13.28
CA ALA A 77 -6.83 -4.37 -11.99
C ALA A 77 -7.00 -3.28 -10.90
N LEU A 78 -6.95 -1.99 -11.30
CA LEU A 78 -7.20 -0.88 -10.38
C LEU A 78 -8.70 -0.72 -10.10
N ARG A 79 -9.56 -0.94 -11.10
CA ARG A 79 -11.02 -0.84 -10.94
C ARG A 79 -11.59 -1.87 -9.96
N VAL A 80 -11.10 -3.11 -10.00
CA VAL A 80 -11.62 -4.20 -9.15
C VAL A 80 -11.21 -4.02 -7.68
N ARG A 81 -10.06 -3.41 -7.39
CA ARG A 81 -9.49 -3.36 -6.02
C ARG A 81 -9.69 -2.04 -5.28
N ILE A 82 -10.12 -0.98 -5.96
CA ILE A 82 -10.36 0.35 -5.35
C ILE A 82 -11.86 0.54 -5.02
N MET A 83 -12.76 -0.25 -5.62
CA MET A 83 -14.22 -0.09 -5.48
C MET A 83 -14.89 -1.08 -4.48
N GLU A 84 -14.13 -2.02 -3.90
CA GLU A 84 -14.59 -2.82 -2.74
C GLU A 84 -14.22 -2.13 -1.43
#